data_AF-A0A255YX33-F1
#
_entry.id   AF-A0A255YX33-F1
#
_cell.length_a   1.000
_cell.length_b   1.000
_cell.length_c   1.000
_cell.angle_alpha   90.00
_cell.angle_beta   90.00
_cell.angle_gamma   90.00
#
_symmetry.space_group_name_H-M   'P 1'
#
loop_
_entity.id
_entity.type
_entity.pdbx_description
1 polymer ?
#
loop_
_entity_poly.entity_id
_entity_poly.type
_entity_poly.pdbx_seq_one_letter_code
_entity_poly.pdbx_strand_id
1 'polypeptide(L)'
;MIRQRHKLDDLLTAKMGGRDAYDAMRRACDELLAQAGPIRLPIKLAPLARLMGAELNYDNSNIVGREEAAIYFRSGKLILWVSRDRFQNMRTQKRARFSIAHELGHLLLFRMLGPEFLDHSENDSQSYALTERLCDFAASQILMPRTVLLDAAKERFFTEDGLKYLEELFAVSSPALLRALADLLPSGAVLELRKFSRHRREHMLWRVQSCMLAASAEDFTSWLPNGCTLKHLQGMPSPEELPNGCPVPLGLITLIRGRSRISREAIATRTEYRLKRHPELLPPIQSPLASTQIMEDESAGRVLVLIGKPGTLNTIWPLAETLE
;
A
#
# COMPACT_ATOMS: atom_id res chain seq x y z
N MET A 1 -3.04 -5.30 -29.02
CA MET A 1 -1.72 -4.62 -29.16
C MET A 1 -0.82 -5.22 -28.10
N ILE A 2 0.19 -6.01 -28.48
CA ILE A 2 1.12 -6.62 -27.52
C ILE A 2 2.05 -5.51 -27.04
N ARG A 3 2.04 -5.18 -25.74
CA ARG A 3 3.07 -4.31 -25.17
C ARG A 3 4.40 -5.06 -25.23
N GLN A 4 5.43 -4.42 -25.75
CA GLN A 4 6.78 -4.97 -25.65
C GLN A 4 7.14 -5.06 -24.17
N ARG A 5 7.64 -6.23 -23.74
CA ARG A 5 8.26 -6.35 -22.42
C ARG A 5 9.48 -5.45 -22.36
N HIS A 6 9.68 -4.87 -21.20
CA HIS A 6 10.72 -3.90 -20.97
C HIS A 6 12.02 -4.62 -20.64
N LYS A 7 13.17 -4.26 -21.25
CA LYS A 7 14.44 -5.00 -21.09
C LYS A 7 14.84 -5.25 -19.62
N LEU A 8 14.59 -4.28 -18.75
CA LEU A 8 14.82 -4.40 -17.29
C LEU A 8 13.96 -5.48 -16.61
N ASP A 9 12.72 -5.70 -17.08
CA ASP A 9 11.80 -6.71 -16.54
C ASP A 9 12.33 -8.13 -16.81
N ASP A 10 12.74 -8.38 -18.05
CA ASP A 10 13.35 -9.65 -18.45
C ASP A 10 14.69 -9.88 -17.73
N LEU A 11 15.53 -8.84 -17.55
CA LEU A 11 16.79 -8.93 -16.81
C LEU A 11 16.62 -9.27 -15.32
N LEU A 12 15.68 -8.62 -14.64
CA LEU A 12 15.36 -8.90 -13.23
C LEU A 12 14.80 -10.31 -13.05
N THR A 13 13.83 -10.68 -13.91
CA THR A 13 13.20 -12.00 -13.90
C THR A 13 14.21 -13.11 -14.20
N ALA A 14 15.17 -12.88 -15.11
CA ALA A 14 16.22 -13.84 -15.43
C ALA A 14 17.23 -14.04 -14.28
N LYS A 15 17.57 -12.98 -13.53
CA LYS A 15 18.55 -13.08 -12.42
C LYS A 15 17.96 -13.60 -11.11
N MET A 16 16.73 -13.22 -10.77
CA MET A 16 16.10 -13.53 -9.47
C MET A 16 14.97 -14.57 -9.56
N GLY A 17 14.61 -14.99 -10.77
CA GLY A 17 13.36 -15.71 -11.02
C GLY A 17 12.13 -14.84 -10.75
N GLY A 18 10.98 -15.49 -10.60
CA GLY A 18 9.68 -14.83 -10.46
C GLY A 18 8.90 -14.81 -11.78
N ARG A 19 7.82 -14.02 -11.80
CA ARG A 19 6.90 -13.90 -12.96
C ARG A 19 7.09 -12.59 -13.73
N ASP A 20 7.55 -11.58 -13.02
CA ASP A 20 7.75 -10.19 -13.42
C ASP A 20 8.75 -9.53 -12.43
N ALA A 21 9.20 -8.32 -12.74
CA ALA A 21 10.13 -7.54 -11.93
C ALA A 21 9.65 -7.24 -10.50
N TYR A 22 8.34 -7.17 -10.25
CA TYR A 22 7.81 -6.94 -8.91
C TYR A 22 7.83 -8.23 -8.06
N ASP A 23 7.58 -9.40 -8.66
CA ASP A 23 7.78 -10.70 -8.02
C ASP A 23 9.27 -10.94 -7.71
N ALA A 24 10.17 -10.59 -8.64
CA ALA A 24 11.62 -10.61 -8.46
C ALA A 24 12.07 -9.67 -7.31
N MET A 25 11.62 -8.41 -7.33
CA MET A 25 11.95 -7.43 -6.28
C MET A 25 11.38 -7.83 -4.91
N ARG A 26 10.17 -8.41 -4.85
CA ARG A 26 9.60 -8.93 -3.60
C ARG A 26 10.49 -10.01 -2.99
N ARG A 27 10.93 -10.98 -3.79
CA ARG A 27 11.86 -12.05 -3.35
C ARG A 27 13.16 -11.47 -2.79
N ALA A 28 13.72 -10.46 -3.45
CA ALA A 28 14.94 -9.78 -2.99
C ALA A 28 14.73 -9.05 -1.65
N CYS A 29 13.56 -8.44 -1.45
CA CYS A 29 13.19 -7.81 -0.17
C CYS A 29 12.99 -8.86 0.94
N ASP A 30 12.29 -9.96 0.64
CA ASP A 30 12.06 -11.07 1.58
C ASP A 30 13.40 -11.71 2.00
N GLU A 31 14.34 -11.89 1.07
CA GLU A 31 15.69 -12.39 1.35
C GLU A 31 16.51 -11.43 2.23
N LEU A 32 16.51 -10.13 1.92
CA LEU A 32 17.17 -9.10 2.73
C LEU A 32 16.62 -9.05 4.17
N LEU A 33 15.29 -9.17 4.32
CA LEU A 33 14.63 -9.23 5.63
C LEU A 33 14.99 -10.52 6.38
N ALA A 34 15.06 -11.67 5.71
CA ALA A 34 15.48 -12.92 6.32
C ALA A 34 16.96 -12.87 6.80
N GLN A 35 17.86 -12.27 6.01
CA GLN A 35 19.27 -12.05 6.39
C GLN A 35 19.40 -11.13 7.62
N ALA A 36 18.42 -10.25 7.87
CA ALA A 36 18.40 -9.38 9.05
C ALA A 36 17.94 -10.08 10.34
N GLY A 37 17.46 -11.32 10.24
CA GLY A 37 16.94 -12.09 11.36
C GLY A 37 15.51 -11.71 11.77
N PRO A 38 15.11 -11.99 13.04
CA PRO A 38 13.73 -11.81 13.48
C PRO A 38 13.20 -10.37 13.31
N ILE A 39 12.16 -10.23 12.47
CA ILE A 39 11.50 -8.96 12.18
C ILE A 39 10.86 -8.40 13.46
N ARG A 40 11.13 -7.13 13.76
CA ARG A 40 10.45 -6.37 14.81
C ARG A 40 9.91 -5.07 14.23
N LEU A 41 8.64 -4.78 14.48
CA LEU A 41 7.98 -3.57 14.02
C LEU A 41 8.17 -2.41 15.02
N PRO A 42 8.32 -1.16 14.57
CA PRO A 42 8.57 -0.76 13.18
C PRO A 42 10.00 -1.15 12.74
N ILE A 43 10.15 -1.60 11.50
CA ILE A 43 11.41 -2.18 11.01
C ILE A 43 12.57 -1.16 11.09
N LYS A 44 13.70 -1.63 11.63
CA LYS A 44 14.95 -0.86 11.76
C LYS A 44 15.74 -0.96 10.46
N LEU A 45 15.96 0.18 9.81
CA LEU A 45 16.60 0.25 8.49
C LEU A 45 18.14 0.21 8.54
N ALA A 46 18.76 0.64 9.65
CA ALA A 46 20.22 0.64 9.77
C ALA A 46 20.88 -0.76 9.70
N PRO A 47 20.30 -1.84 10.28
CA PRO A 47 20.75 -3.21 10.00
C PRO A 47 20.71 -3.58 8.52
N LEU A 48 19.61 -3.23 7.81
CA LEU A 48 19.44 -3.54 6.39
C LEU A 48 20.45 -2.79 5.52
N ALA A 49 20.69 -1.51 5.81
CA ALA A 49 21.74 -0.72 5.15
C ALA A 49 23.11 -1.40 5.27
N ARG A 50 23.48 -1.88 6.47
CA ARG A 50 24.77 -2.57 6.68
C ARG A 50 24.87 -3.91 5.95
N LEU A 51 23.77 -4.67 5.83
CA LEU A 51 23.73 -5.90 5.00
C LEU A 51 23.91 -5.60 3.50
N MET A 52 23.58 -4.37 3.08
CA MET A 52 23.81 -3.84 1.74
C MET A 52 25.16 -3.10 1.59
N GLY A 53 26.05 -3.19 2.59
CA GLY A 53 27.35 -2.52 2.58
C GLY A 53 27.32 -1.01 2.80
N ALA A 54 26.15 -0.45 3.14
CA ALA A 54 25.94 0.99 3.37
C ALA A 54 26.01 1.38 4.85
N GLU A 55 26.61 2.53 5.13
CA GLU A 55 26.56 3.20 6.44
C GLU A 55 25.41 4.22 6.44
N LEU A 56 24.44 4.08 7.36
CA LEU A 56 23.32 5.02 7.49
C LEU A 56 23.75 6.24 8.31
N ASN A 57 23.85 7.41 7.67
CA ASN A 57 24.33 8.64 8.28
C ASN A 57 23.21 9.70 8.35
N TYR A 58 23.02 10.31 9.52
CA TYR A 58 22.04 11.38 9.74
C TYR A 58 22.76 12.70 9.96
N ASP A 59 22.59 13.67 9.07
CA ASP A 59 23.32 14.94 9.11
C ASP A 59 22.38 16.14 8.88
N ASN A 60 22.85 17.31 9.31
CA ASN A 60 22.19 18.62 9.17
C ASN A 60 22.74 19.41 7.98
N SER A 61 23.78 18.92 7.29
CA SER A 61 24.23 19.55 6.05
C SER A 61 23.07 19.59 5.04
N ASN A 62 22.93 20.70 4.32
CA ASN A 62 21.92 20.78 3.27
C ASN A 62 22.33 19.80 2.16
N ILE A 63 21.50 18.78 1.88
CA ILE A 63 21.60 18.08 0.58
C ILE A 63 21.51 19.13 -0.51
N VAL A 64 22.30 18.97 -1.57
CA VAL A 64 22.06 19.65 -2.84
C VAL A 64 20.80 19.07 -3.49
N GLY A 65 19.63 19.41 -2.96
CA GLY A 65 18.35 18.84 -3.39
C GLY A 65 17.18 19.09 -2.44
N ARG A 66 15.99 18.59 -2.81
CA ARG A 66 14.78 18.54 -1.95
C ARG A 66 14.50 17.14 -1.39
N GLU A 67 15.46 16.23 -1.55
CA GLU A 67 15.39 14.83 -1.13
C GLU A 67 15.48 14.69 0.39
N GLU A 68 14.97 13.59 0.93
CA GLU A 68 14.98 13.30 2.38
C GLU A 68 16.05 12.27 2.76
N ALA A 69 16.45 11.42 1.79
CA ALA A 69 17.59 10.52 1.84
C ALA A 69 18.21 10.42 0.44
N ALA A 70 19.49 10.04 0.36
CA ALA A 70 20.21 9.79 -0.89
C ALA A 70 21.44 8.89 -0.65
N ILE A 71 21.89 8.18 -1.69
CA ILE A 71 23.11 7.35 -1.66
C ILE A 71 24.33 8.14 -2.17
N TYR A 72 25.45 8.02 -1.46
CA TYR A 72 26.75 8.56 -1.87
C TYR A 72 27.87 7.53 -1.70
N PHE A 73 28.90 7.64 -2.52
CA PHE A 73 30.17 6.93 -2.31
C PHE A 73 31.23 7.89 -1.81
N ARG A 74 31.78 7.65 -0.60
CA ARG A 74 32.77 8.53 0.03
C ARG A 74 33.85 7.69 0.73
N SER A 75 35.12 7.97 0.41
CA SER A 75 36.28 7.32 1.06
C SER A 75 36.22 5.78 1.02
N GLY A 76 35.81 5.20 -0.11
CA GLY A 76 35.71 3.74 -0.28
C GLY A 76 34.47 3.10 0.37
N LYS A 77 33.59 3.91 0.99
CA LYS A 77 32.36 3.45 1.63
C LYS A 77 31.13 3.97 0.91
N LEU A 78 30.10 3.13 0.89
CA LEU A 78 28.74 3.51 0.54
C LEU A 78 28.07 4.15 1.77
N ILE A 79 27.49 5.33 1.62
CA ILE A 79 26.81 6.08 2.69
C ILE A 79 25.38 6.36 2.23
N LEU A 80 24.41 5.89 3.00
CA LEU A 80 23.01 6.28 2.86
C LEU A 80 22.79 7.48 3.77
N TRP A 81 22.76 8.67 3.18
CA TRP A 81 22.65 9.94 3.89
C TRP A 81 21.17 10.28 4.11
N VAL A 82 20.82 10.82 5.28
CA VAL A 82 19.45 11.17 5.66
C VAL A 82 19.41 12.53 6.34
N SER A 83 18.41 13.36 5.97
CA SER A 83 18.22 14.67 6.61
C SER A 83 17.77 14.49 8.05
N ARG A 84 18.64 14.84 9.00
CA ARG A 84 18.37 14.67 10.43
C ARG A 84 17.14 15.46 10.87
N ASP A 85 16.99 16.70 10.41
CA ASP A 85 15.84 17.57 10.73
C ASP A 85 14.52 16.96 10.23
N ARG A 86 14.51 16.34 9.03
CA ARG A 86 13.34 15.64 8.48
C ARG A 86 13.02 14.37 9.26
N PHE A 87 14.04 13.64 9.72
CA PHE A 87 13.87 12.39 10.45
C PHE A 87 13.44 12.59 11.92
N GLN A 88 13.88 13.68 12.55
CA GLN A 88 13.50 14.03 13.93
C GLN A 88 12.08 14.61 14.03
N ASN A 89 11.60 15.31 13.00
CA ASN A 89 10.23 15.82 12.98
C ASN A 89 9.23 14.68 12.70
N MET A 90 8.39 14.34 13.68
CA MET A 90 7.37 13.29 13.60
C MET A 90 6.49 13.36 12.34
N ARG A 91 6.17 14.57 11.84
CA ARG A 91 5.32 14.75 10.65
C ARG A 91 6.01 14.29 9.36
N THR A 92 7.34 14.36 9.30
CA THR A 92 8.15 13.95 8.13
C THR A 92 8.88 12.63 8.35
N GLN A 93 9.04 12.16 9.59
CA GLN A 93 9.72 10.90 9.91
C GLN A 93 9.15 9.69 9.12
N LYS A 94 7.82 9.60 9.00
CA LYS A 94 7.16 8.55 8.19
C LYS A 94 7.56 8.58 6.70
N ARG A 95 7.86 9.77 6.15
CA ARG A 95 8.33 9.96 4.76
C ARG A 95 9.83 9.72 4.65
N ALA A 96 10.63 10.21 5.59
CA ALA A 96 12.07 9.95 5.64
C ALA A 96 12.39 8.45 5.78
N ARG A 97 11.60 7.69 6.57
CA ARG A 97 11.65 6.22 6.63
C ARG A 97 11.39 5.57 5.27
N PHE A 98 10.40 6.07 4.52
CA PHE A 98 10.11 5.59 3.17
C PHE A 98 11.24 5.91 2.19
N SER A 99 11.80 7.12 2.21
CA SER A 99 12.96 7.49 1.40
C SER A 99 14.18 6.62 1.70
N ILE A 100 14.52 6.36 2.98
CA ILE A 100 15.61 5.41 3.31
C ILE A 100 15.34 4.02 2.73
N ALA A 101 14.10 3.53 2.79
CA ALA A 101 13.75 2.22 2.25
C ALA A 101 13.71 2.20 0.69
N HIS A 102 13.44 3.34 0.05
CA HIS A 102 13.53 3.53 -1.40
C HIS A 102 15.01 3.49 -1.85
N GLU A 103 15.92 4.16 -1.13
CA GLU A 103 17.36 4.03 -1.36
C GLU A 103 17.84 2.57 -1.18
N LEU A 104 17.35 1.84 -0.18
CA LEU A 104 17.66 0.41 -0.05
C LEU A 104 17.15 -0.41 -1.28
N GLY A 105 16.07 0.02 -1.93
CA GLY A 105 15.62 -0.51 -3.21
C GLY A 105 16.62 -0.31 -4.35
N HIS A 106 17.20 0.88 -4.48
CA HIS A 106 18.28 1.16 -5.44
C HIS A 106 19.51 0.28 -5.18
N LEU A 107 19.89 0.10 -3.91
CA LEU A 107 21.00 -0.78 -3.55
C LEU A 107 20.71 -2.26 -3.85
N LEU A 108 19.46 -2.71 -3.70
CA LEU A 108 19.04 -4.04 -4.11
C LEU A 108 19.17 -4.21 -5.63
N LEU A 109 18.65 -3.26 -6.42
CA LEU A 109 18.78 -3.29 -7.88
C LEU A 109 20.25 -3.32 -8.32
N PHE A 110 21.10 -2.48 -7.75
CA PHE A 110 22.54 -2.46 -8.02
C PHE A 110 23.21 -3.81 -7.67
N ARG A 111 22.92 -4.39 -6.50
CA ARG A 111 23.46 -5.69 -6.07
C ARG A 111 23.03 -6.84 -6.97
N MET A 112 21.79 -6.83 -7.45
CA MET A 112 21.26 -7.88 -8.33
C MET A 112 21.79 -7.74 -9.76
N LEU A 113 21.71 -6.54 -10.33
CA LEU A 113 21.96 -6.31 -11.75
C LEU A 113 23.42 -6.02 -12.07
N GLY A 114 24.16 -5.40 -11.14
CA GLY A 114 25.55 -4.94 -11.34
C GLY A 114 25.63 -3.50 -11.85
N PRO A 115 26.85 -2.92 -11.98
CA PRO A 115 27.03 -1.51 -12.33
C PRO A 115 26.48 -1.13 -13.71
N GLU A 116 26.50 -2.03 -14.69
CA GLU A 116 25.96 -1.80 -16.05
C GLU A 116 24.45 -1.47 -16.07
N PHE A 117 23.74 -1.71 -14.97
CA PHE A 117 22.35 -1.27 -14.80
C PHE A 117 22.22 0.26 -14.75
N LEU A 118 23.17 0.96 -14.13
CA LEU A 118 23.13 2.42 -13.98
C LEU A 118 23.12 3.08 -15.36
N ASP A 119 24.08 2.72 -16.21
CA ASP A 119 24.21 3.18 -17.60
C ASP A 119 22.91 2.96 -18.42
N HIS A 120 22.19 1.86 -18.19
CA HIS A 120 20.92 1.59 -18.86
C HIS A 120 19.77 2.43 -18.30
N SER A 121 19.73 2.63 -16.98
CA SER A 121 18.66 3.35 -16.30
C SER A 121 18.70 4.87 -16.57
N GLU A 122 19.88 5.48 -16.63
CA GLU A 122 20.04 6.93 -16.84
C GLU A 122 19.76 7.35 -18.30
N ASN A 123 20.07 6.49 -19.27
CA ASN A 123 19.94 6.81 -20.69
C ASN A 123 18.56 6.49 -21.29
N ASP A 124 17.68 5.77 -20.58
CA ASP A 124 16.30 5.51 -21.00
C ASP A 124 15.28 5.91 -19.93
N SER A 125 14.46 6.90 -20.28
CA SER A 125 13.36 7.40 -19.43
C SER A 125 12.35 6.32 -18.99
N GLN A 126 12.15 5.25 -19.77
CA GLN A 126 11.26 4.15 -19.38
C GLN A 126 11.92 3.24 -18.34
N SER A 127 13.20 2.92 -18.54
CA SER A 127 14.05 2.20 -17.58
C SER A 127 14.17 2.96 -16.27
N TYR A 128 14.41 4.27 -16.30
CA TYR A 128 14.37 5.13 -15.12
C TYR A 128 13.00 5.06 -14.42
N ALA A 129 11.91 5.31 -15.14
CA ALA A 129 10.56 5.32 -14.56
C ALA A 129 10.11 3.93 -14.04
N LEU A 130 10.64 2.83 -14.55
CA LEU A 130 10.43 1.48 -13.97
C LEU A 130 11.31 1.26 -12.73
N THR A 131 12.56 1.70 -12.76
CA THR A 131 13.51 1.67 -11.62
C THR A 131 12.91 2.35 -10.39
N GLU A 132 12.48 3.61 -10.53
CA GLU A 132 11.84 4.38 -9.46
C GLU A 132 10.60 3.69 -8.88
N ARG A 133 9.77 3.07 -9.73
CA ARG A 133 8.59 2.29 -9.30
C ARG A 133 8.96 1.02 -8.56
N LEU A 134 10.04 0.35 -8.95
CA LEU A 134 10.56 -0.82 -8.25
C LEU A 134 11.19 -0.43 -6.90
N CYS A 135 11.83 0.73 -6.79
CA CYS A 135 12.33 1.27 -5.52
C CYS A 135 11.19 1.68 -4.58
N ASP A 136 10.15 2.34 -5.08
CA ASP A 136 8.90 2.61 -4.33
C ASP A 136 8.23 1.32 -3.83
N PHE A 137 8.22 0.28 -4.65
CA PHE A 137 7.68 -1.03 -4.28
C PHE A 137 8.58 -1.75 -3.26
N ALA A 138 9.90 -1.73 -3.44
CA ALA A 138 10.86 -2.26 -2.48
C ALA A 138 10.72 -1.58 -1.11
N ALA A 139 10.60 -0.24 -1.09
CA ALA A 139 10.34 0.52 0.13
C ALA A 139 9.07 0.05 0.85
N SER A 140 8.01 -0.22 0.09
CA SER A 140 6.75 -0.80 0.59
C SER A 140 6.96 -2.19 1.21
N GLN A 141 7.60 -3.12 0.48
CA GLN A 141 7.84 -4.49 0.98
C GLN A 141 8.81 -4.53 2.18
N ILE A 142 9.85 -3.68 2.20
CA ILE A 142 10.83 -3.58 3.30
C ILE A 142 10.18 -3.04 4.57
N LEU A 143 9.29 -2.05 4.46
CA LEU A 143 8.63 -1.43 5.62
C LEU A 143 7.40 -2.21 6.10
N MET A 144 6.68 -2.84 5.18
CA MET A 144 5.45 -3.60 5.43
C MET A 144 5.52 -4.97 4.70
N PRO A 145 6.27 -5.94 5.24
CA PRO A 145 6.45 -7.24 4.61
C PRO A 145 5.10 -7.93 4.39
N ARG A 146 4.91 -8.53 3.20
CA ARG A 146 3.59 -8.94 2.71
C ARG A 146 2.80 -9.81 3.70
N THR A 147 3.45 -10.80 4.30
CA THR A 147 2.85 -11.70 5.30
C THR A 147 2.50 -10.96 6.58
N VAL A 148 3.46 -10.22 7.14
CA VAL A 148 3.31 -9.45 8.38
C VAL A 148 2.19 -8.40 8.28
N LEU A 149 2.08 -7.70 7.15
CA LEU A 149 0.99 -6.75 6.90
C LEU A 149 -0.35 -7.45 6.79
N LEU A 150 -0.41 -8.59 6.11
CA LEU A 150 -1.64 -9.36 5.96
C LEU A 150 -2.15 -9.87 7.31
N ASP A 151 -1.27 -10.40 8.16
CA ASP A 151 -1.67 -10.94 9.46
C ASP A 151 -2.12 -9.82 10.43
N ALA A 152 -1.39 -8.71 10.48
CA ALA A 152 -1.81 -7.52 11.25
C ALA A 152 -3.15 -6.94 10.74
N ALA A 153 -3.42 -6.99 9.44
CA ALA A 153 -4.69 -6.52 8.87
C ALA A 153 -5.88 -7.44 9.21
N LYS A 154 -5.67 -8.76 9.41
CA LYS A 154 -6.71 -9.69 9.87
C LYS A 154 -7.14 -9.38 11.30
N GLU A 155 -6.21 -9.02 12.20
CA GLU A 155 -6.50 -8.77 13.63
C GLU A 155 -7.41 -7.56 13.89
N ARG A 156 -7.35 -6.52 13.05
CA ARG A 156 -8.05 -5.24 13.30
C ARG A 156 -9.09 -4.87 12.24
N PHE A 157 -9.22 -5.68 11.20
CA PHE A 157 -10.04 -5.43 10.01
C PHE A 157 -9.72 -4.08 9.32
N PHE A 158 -10.34 -3.85 8.17
CA PHE A 158 -10.24 -2.57 7.44
C PHE A 158 -11.23 -1.55 8.02
N THR A 159 -10.98 -1.11 9.26
CA THR A 159 -11.69 0.00 9.93
C THR A 159 -10.83 1.26 9.93
N GLU A 160 -11.38 2.45 10.23
CA GLU A 160 -10.55 3.67 10.31
C GLU A 160 -9.48 3.53 11.41
N ASP A 161 -9.85 3.02 12.59
CA ASP A 161 -8.91 2.80 13.69
C ASP A 161 -7.95 1.64 13.43
N GLY A 162 -8.38 0.60 12.70
CA GLY A 162 -7.50 -0.45 12.19
C GLY A 162 -6.44 0.10 11.23
N LEU A 163 -6.81 1.02 10.33
CA LEU A 163 -5.86 1.69 9.44
C LEU A 163 -4.89 2.61 10.20
N LYS A 164 -5.37 3.40 11.18
CA LYS A 164 -4.50 4.21 12.06
C LYS A 164 -3.50 3.32 12.82
N TYR A 165 -4.00 2.22 13.40
CA TYR A 165 -3.17 1.24 14.09
C TYR A 165 -2.07 0.66 13.17
N LEU A 166 -2.41 0.27 11.94
CA LEU A 166 -1.42 -0.22 10.97
C LEU A 166 -0.40 0.88 10.58
N GLU A 167 -0.85 2.12 10.37
CA GLU A 167 0.03 3.26 10.10
C GLU A 167 1.04 3.53 11.22
N GLU A 168 0.66 3.30 12.48
CA GLU A 168 1.51 3.44 13.66
C GLU A 168 2.43 2.22 13.84
N LEU A 169 1.89 1.01 13.75
CA LEU A 169 2.60 -0.26 13.90
C LEU A 169 3.79 -0.37 12.94
N PHE A 170 3.59 -0.05 11.66
CA PHE A 170 4.65 -0.07 10.65
C PHE A 170 5.46 1.25 10.61
N ALA A 171 4.99 2.29 11.30
CA ALA A 171 5.50 3.66 11.27
C ALA A 171 5.63 4.21 9.83
N VAL A 172 4.53 4.14 9.08
CA VAL A 172 4.39 4.56 7.68
C VAL A 172 3.29 5.60 7.51
N SER A 173 3.31 6.34 6.41
CA SER A 173 2.23 7.27 6.06
C SER A 173 1.03 6.55 5.43
N SER A 174 -0.18 7.09 5.61
CA SER A 174 -1.40 6.61 4.97
C SER A 174 -1.19 6.21 3.49
N PRO A 175 -0.69 7.08 2.58
CA PRO A 175 -0.54 6.70 1.17
C PRO A 175 0.35 5.47 0.92
N ALA A 176 1.37 5.26 1.77
CA ALA A 176 2.24 4.07 1.68
C ALA A 176 1.48 2.81 2.15
N LEU A 177 0.78 2.87 3.29
CA LEU A 177 -0.06 1.76 3.76
C LEU A 177 -1.11 1.39 2.71
N LEU A 178 -1.82 2.38 2.16
CA LEU A 178 -2.87 2.15 1.16
C LEU A 178 -2.34 1.48 -0.11
N ARG A 179 -1.11 1.80 -0.54
CA ARG A 179 -0.46 1.14 -1.68
C ARG A 179 -0.06 -0.30 -1.33
N ALA A 180 0.51 -0.53 -0.15
CA ALA A 180 0.83 -1.89 0.32
C ALA A 180 -0.42 -2.78 0.45
N LEU A 181 -1.55 -2.22 0.91
CA LEU A 181 -2.84 -2.90 0.93
C LEU A 181 -3.38 -3.18 -0.48
N ALA A 182 -3.10 -2.34 -1.48
CA ALA A 182 -3.41 -2.65 -2.87
C ALA A 182 -2.61 -3.86 -3.38
N ASP A 183 -1.32 -3.94 -3.03
CA ASP A 183 -0.46 -5.08 -3.38
C ASP A 183 -0.86 -6.40 -2.68
N LEU A 184 -1.57 -6.33 -1.54
CA LEU A 184 -2.21 -7.50 -0.92
C LEU A 184 -3.42 -8.03 -1.69
N LEU A 185 -3.92 -7.29 -2.69
CA LEU A 185 -5.07 -7.65 -3.51
C LEU A 185 -4.63 -7.88 -4.98
N PRO A 186 -4.09 -9.07 -5.35
CA PRO A 186 -3.52 -9.38 -6.67
C PRO A 186 -4.40 -9.18 -7.90
N SER A 187 -5.66 -8.80 -7.70
CA SER A 187 -6.64 -8.54 -8.75
C SER A 187 -7.62 -7.47 -8.26
N GLY A 188 -7.09 -6.47 -7.57
CA GLY A 188 -7.85 -5.49 -6.82
C GLY A 188 -7.30 -4.08 -6.90
N ALA A 189 -8.03 -3.18 -6.24
CA ALA A 189 -7.72 -1.76 -6.18
C ALA A 189 -7.93 -1.24 -4.75
N VAL A 190 -7.42 -0.03 -4.51
CA VAL A 190 -7.64 0.79 -3.32
C VAL A 190 -7.92 2.22 -3.79
N LEU A 191 -9.17 2.67 -3.78
CA LEU A 191 -9.53 4.05 -4.13
C LEU A 191 -9.55 4.90 -2.87
N GLU A 192 -8.89 6.05 -2.90
CA GLU A 192 -9.17 7.12 -1.95
C GLU A 192 -10.36 7.94 -2.49
N LEU A 193 -11.43 8.10 -1.71
CA LEU A 193 -12.51 9.04 -2.00
C LEU A 193 -12.39 10.27 -1.08
N ARG A 194 -12.72 11.46 -1.61
CA ARG A 194 -12.84 12.68 -0.82
C ARG A 194 -14.12 13.44 -1.17
N LYS A 195 -14.72 14.12 -0.19
CA LYS A 195 -15.81 15.08 -0.42
C LYS A 195 -15.21 16.30 -1.14
N PHE A 196 -15.75 16.62 -2.31
CA PHE A 196 -15.32 17.76 -3.12
C PHE A 196 -16.53 18.63 -3.50
N SER A 197 -16.32 19.94 -3.54
CA SER A 197 -17.27 20.94 -3.98
C SER A 197 -16.48 22.03 -4.72
N ARG A 198 -16.88 22.37 -5.95
CA ARG A 198 -16.18 23.35 -6.81
C ARG A 198 -16.36 24.78 -6.29
N HIS A 199 -17.46 25.04 -5.59
CA HIS A 199 -17.78 26.34 -5.01
C HIS A 199 -18.76 26.19 -3.84
N ARG A 200 -18.77 27.13 -2.89
CA ARG A 200 -19.57 27.08 -1.64
C ARG A 200 -21.08 26.79 -1.80
N ARG A 201 -21.64 26.95 -3.02
CA ARG A 201 -23.05 26.66 -3.37
C ARG A 201 -23.29 25.26 -3.98
N GLU A 202 -22.26 24.46 -4.26
CA GLU A 202 -22.43 23.09 -4.79
C GLU A 202 -22.50 22.10 -3.62
N HIS A 203 -23.43 21.14 -3.69
CA HIS A 203 -23.47 20.02 -2.76
C HIS A 203 -22.12 19.29 -2.76
N MET A 204 -21.60 18.94 -1.58
CA MET A 204 -20.40 18.11 -1.49
C MET A 204 -20.67 16.73 -2.09
N LEU A 205 -19.91 16.37 -3.12
CA LEU A 205 -19.96 15.06 -3.75
C LEU A 205 -18.69 14.28 -3.44
N TRP A 206 -18.83 12.99 -3.13
CA TRP A 206 -17.71 12.07 -3.08
C TRP A 206 -17.08 11.92 -4.47
N ARG A 207 -15.76 12.07 -4.56
CA ARG A 207 -14.96 11.88 -5.77
C ARG A 207 -13.75 11.00 -5.50
N VAL A 208 -13.37 10.17 -6.48
CA VAL A 208 -12.08 9.46 -6.51
C VAL A 208 -10.95 10.48 -6.53
N GLN A 209 -10.18 10.50 -5.46
CA GLN A 209 -8.97 11.30 -5.26
C GLN A 209 -7.72 10.57 -5.74
N SER A 210 -7.66 9.25 -5.51
CA SER A 210 -6.64 8.36 -6.06
C SER A 210 -7.23 6.97 -6.28
N CYS A 211 -6.64 6.21 -7.19
CA CYS A 211 -6.87 4.79 -7.38
C CYS A 211 -5.51 4.12 -7.36
N MET A 212 -5.28 3.23 -6.41
CA MET A 212 -4.08 2.40 -6.31
C MET A 212 -4.45 0.99 -6.77
N LEU A 213 -3.59 0.36 -7.54
CA LEU A 213 -3.75 -1.01 -8.02
C LEU A 213 -2.58 -1.82 -7.46
N ALA A 214 -2.72 -3.15 -7.35
CA ALA A 214 -1.56 -4.00 -7.12
C ALA A 214 -0.53 -3.77 -8.24
N ALA A 215 0.75 -3.68 -7.88
CA ALA A 215 1.82 -3.32 -8.82
C ALA A 215 1.92 -4.26 -10.04
N SER A 216 1.58 -5.53 -9.87
CA SER A 216 1.55 -6.55 -10.93
C SER A 216 0.22 -6.62 -11.71
N ALA A 217 -0.74 -5.72 -11.47
CA ALA A 217 -2.06 -5.75 -12.12
C ALA A 217 -2.05 -5.03 -13.47
N GLU A 218 -1.15 -5.41 -14.38
CA GLU A 218 -0.98 -4.77 -15.69
C GLU A 218 -2.27 -4.78 -16.56
N ASP A 219 -3.12 -5.78 -16.36
CA ASP A 219 -4.43 -5.92 -17.01
C ASP A 219 -5.53 -5.02 -16.43
N PHE A 220 -5.34 -4.46 -15.24
CA PHE A 220 -6.27 -3.46 -14.70
C PHE A 220 -5.92 -2.09 -15.29
N THR A 221 -6.50 -1.81 -16.47
CA THR A 221 -6.69 -0.42 -16.87
C THR A 221 -7.53 0.26 -15.77
N SER A 222 -7.01 1.35 -15.23
CA SER A 222 -7.63 2.06 -14.10
C SER A 222 -9.02 2.57 -14.50
N TRP A 223 -10.05 1.78 -14.15
CA TRP A 223 -11.42 1.95 -14.61
C TRP A 223 -12.08 3.28 -14.20
N LEU A 224 -11.47 4.00 -13.25
CA LEU A 224 -12.01 5.22 -12.65
C LEU A 224 -11.00 6.37 -12.75
N PRO A 225 -11.20 7.29 -13.71
CA PRO A 225 -10.49 8.57 -13.75
C PRO A 225 -10.57 9.35 -12.44
N ASN A 226 -9.51 10.09 -12.11
CA ASN A 226 -9.51 11.05 -11.02
C ASN A 226 -10.67 12.04 -11.18
N GLY A 227 -11.42 12.29 -10.11
CA GLY A 227 -12.62 13.14 -10.14
C GLY A 227 -13.93 12.41 -10.46
N CYS A 228 -13.91 11.11 -10.77
CA CYS A 228 -15.14 10.31 -10.87
C CYS A 228 -15.93 10.32 -9.55
N THR A 229 -17.24 10.57 -9.62
CA THR A 229 -18.15 10.50 -8.46
C THR A 229 -18.67 9.08 -8.25
N LEU A 230 -19.23 8.81 -7.06
CA LEU A 230 -19.97 7.56 -6.78
C LEU A 230 -21.09 7.26 -7.79
N LYS A 231 -21.65 8.29 -8.46
CA LYS A 231 -22.68 8.10 -9.51
C LYS A 231 -22.17 7.40 -10.77
N HIS A 232 -20.85 7.24 -10.92
CA HIS A 232 -20.24 6.45 -11.98
C HIS A 232 -20.02 4.97 -11.57
N LEU A 233 -20.32 4.60 -10.31
CA LEU A 233 -20.23 3.24 -9.76
C LEU A 233 -21.62 2.57 -9.70
N GLN A 234 -22.45 2.81 -10.72
CA GLN A 234 -23.87 2.40 -10.71
C GLN A 234 -24.01 0.89 -10.49
N GLY A 235 -24.91 0.48 -9.59
CA GLY A 235 -25.14 -0.91 -9.21
C GLY A 235 -24.53 -1.33 -7.87
N MET A 236 -23.71 -0.49 -7.23
CA MET A 236 -23.48 -0.61 -5.77
C MET A 236 -24.69 -0.04 -5.02
N PRO A 237 -25.13 -0.65 -3.90
CA PRO A 237 -26.26 -0.11 -3.13
C PRO A 237 -25.93 1.32 -2.69
N SER A 238 -26.95 2.19 -2.64
CA SER A 238 -26.67 3.55 -2.18
C SER A 238 -26.25 3.48 -0.72
N PRO A 239 -25.22 4.26 -0.32
CA PRO A 239 -24.75 4.38 1.04
C PRO A 239 -25.83 4.15 2.12
N GLU A 240 -26.98 4.80 2.00
CA GLU A 240 -28.05 4.77 2.98
C GLU A 240 -28.85 3.45 3.14
N GLU A 241 -28.43 2.34 2.49
CA GLU A 241 -29.21 1.10 2.37
C GLU A 241 -28.73 -0.11 3.22
N LEU A 242 -27.67 -0.02 4.05
CA LEU A 242 -27.20 -1.14 4.91
C LEU A 242 -27.61 -1.05 6.39
N PRO A 243 -27.97 -2.17 7.04
CA PRO A 243 -28.16 -2.22 8.49
C PRO A 243 -26.85 -2.00 9.26
N ASN A 244 -26.92 -1.20 10.33
CA ASN A 244 -25.79 -0.95 11.24
C ASN A 244 -25.36 -2.22 11.98
N GLY A 245 -24.06 -2.41 12.18
CA GLY A 245 -23.49 -3.38 13.14
C GLY A 245 -23.44 -4.85 12.68
N CYS A 246 -23.72 -5.17 11.42
CA CYS A 246 -23.63 -6.53 10.91
C CYS A 246 -22.17 -6.90 10.51
N PRO A 247 -21.63 -8.07 10.88
CA PRO A 247 -20.35 -8.54 10.37
C PRO A 247 -20.51 -8.97 8.90
N VAL A 248 -20.19 -8.06 7.97
CA VAL A 248 -20.41 -8.29 6.53
C VAL A 248 -19.26 -9.11 5.94
N PRO A 249 -19.53 -10.21 5.19
CA PRO A 249 -18.50 -10.88 4.40
C PRO A 249 -17.88 -9.92 3.37
N LEU A 250 -16.59 -10.09 3.06
CA LEU A 250 -15.74 -9.20 2.25
C LEU A 250 -16.20 -8.90 0.78
N GLY A 251 -17.41 -9.30 0.38
CA GLY A 251 -17.98 -9.13 -0.95
C GLY A 251 -19.00 -7.99 -1.14
N LEU A 252 -19.40 -7.25 -0.10
CA LEU A 252 -20.44 -6.19 -0.23
C LEU A 252 -20.21 -5.04 0.77
N ILE A 253 -20.18 -3.77 0.31
CA ILE A 253 -20.09 -2.60 1.19
C ILE A 253 -21.02 -1.45 0.76
N THR A 254 -21.52 -0.70 1.76
CA THR A 254 -22.47 0.44 1.71
C THR A 254 -22.40 1.22 3.07
N LEU A 255 -23.06 2.38 3.27
CA LEU A 255 -22.58 3.52 4.10
C LEU A 255 -23.70 4.48 4.66
N ILE A 256 -24.22 4.32 5.89
CA ILE A 256 -25.39 5.12 6.36
C ILE A 256 -25.06 6.56 6.87
N ARG A 257 -26.05 7.47 6.73
CA ARG A 257 -26.03 8.94 7.01
C ARG A 257 -25.83 9.35 8.49
N GLY A 258 -25.16 10.50 8.66
CA GLY A 258 -25.31 11.43 9.79
C GLY A 258 -25.87 12.81 9.35
N ARG A 259 -26.51 13.56 10.25
CA ARG A 259 -27.12 14.88 9.97
C ARG A 259 -26.23 16.05 10.41
N SER A 260 -26.10 17.04 9.51
CA SER A 260 -25.35 18.29 9.68
C SER A 260 -23.82 18.18 9.63
N ARG A 261 -23.12 19.33 9.68
CA ARG A 261 -21.89 19.55 8.89
C ARG A 261 -20.60 19.17 9.64
N ILE A 262 -19.79 18.35 8.96
CA ILE A 262 -18.45 17.86 9.33
C ILE A 262 -18.49 16.63 10.24
N SER A 263 -18.35 15.44 9.64
CA SER A 263 -18.00 14.17 10.31
C SER A 263 -17.50 13.12 9.29
N ARG A 264 -16.98 12.00 9.82
CA ARG A 264 -15.87 11.15 9.31
C ARG A 264 -16.30 9.85 8.58
N GLU A 265 -15.31 8.97 8.34
CA GLU A 265 -15.36 7.50 8.12
C GLU A 265 -15.88 6.90 6.78
N ALA A 266 -15.63 5.59 6.57
CA ALA A 266 -15.47 4.88 5.27
C ALA A 266 -16.13 3.45 5.26
N ILE A 267 -16.02 2.49 4.33
CA ILE A 267 -15.13 2.14 3.16
C ILE A 267 -16.00 1.69 1.93
N ALA A 268 -15.44 1.16 0.81
CA ALA A 268 -16.16 0.27 -0.13
C ALA A 268 -15.33 -0.93 -0.70
N THR A 269 -16.02 -2.00 -1.18
CA THR A 269 -15.64 -3.07 -2.16
C THR A 269 -16.96 -3.76 -2.59
N ARG A 270 -17.00 -4.35 -3.78
CA ARG A 270 -18.09 -5.26 -4.21
C ARG A 270 -17.53 -6.41 -5.04
N THR A 271 -18.00 -7.63 -4.78
CA THR A 271 -17.80 -8.81 -5.62
C THR A 271 -19.16 -9.23 -6.18
N GLU A 272 -19.39 -9.10 -7.50
CA GLU A 272 -20.61 -9.65 -8.10
C GLU A 272 -20.52 -11.17 -8.24
N TYR A 273 -21.42 -11.88 -7.56
CA TYR A 273 -21.85 -13.22 -7.96
C TYR A 273 -23.36 -13.19 -8.21
N ARG A 274 -23.81 -13.70 -9.36
CA ARG A 274 -25.23 -13.99 -9.61
C ARG A 274 -25.63 -15.24 -8.80
N LEU A 275 -25.96 -15.05 -7.51
CA LEU A 275 -26.53 -16.12 -6.68
C LEU A 275 -27.93 -16.48 -7.21
N LYS A 276 -27.97 -17.44 -8.12
CA LYS A 276 -29.20 -18.10 -8.59
C LYS A 276 -29.17 -19.62 -8.44
N ARG A 277 -28.20 -20.20 -7.71
CA ARG A 277 -28.04 -21.67 -7.62
C ARG A 277 -27.77 -22.30 -6.25
N HIS A 278 -27.06 -21.68 -5.30
CA HIS A 278 -26.65 -22.36 -4.05
C HIS A 278 -26.73 -21.46 -2.79
N PRO A 279 -27.92 -21.28 -2.17
CA PRO A 279 -28.08 -20.57 -0.90
C PRO A 279 -27.52 -21.31 0.34
N GLU A 280 -27.24 -22.60 0.24
CA GLU A 280 -26.85 -23.50 1.35
C GLU A 280 -25.41 -23.33 1.89
N LEU A 281 -24.63 -22.38 1.36
CA LEU A 281 -23.19 -22.22 1.65
C LEU A 281 -22.85 -21.05 2.60
N LEU A 282 -23.79 -20.60 3.42
CA LEU A 282 -23.55 -19.55 4.43
C LEU A 282 -23.56 -20.14 5.85
N PRO A 283 -22.50 -19.94 6.67
CA PRO A 283 -22.48 -20.42 8.06
C PRO A 283 -23.42 -19.57 8.96
N PRO A 284 -24.00 -20.16 10.01
CA PRO A 284 -24.88 -19.42 10.93
C PRO A 284 -24.07 -18.49 11.85
N ILE A 285 -24.44 -17.22 11.88
CA ILE A 285 -23.82 -16.21 12.76
C ILE A 285 -24.40 -16.36 14.18
N GLN A 286 -23.54 -16.64 15.18
CA GLN A 286 -23.91 -16.63 16.60
C GLN A 286 -22.90 -15.85 17.45
N SER A 287 -23.32 -14.72 18.03
CA SER A 287 -23.03 -14.26 19.41
C SER A 287 -23.26 -12.73 19.54
N PRO A 288 -23.82 -12.20 20.66
CA PRO A 288 -24.10 -10.77 20.85
C PRO A 288 -23.27 -10.07 21.97
N LEU A 289 -22.55 -9.00 21.66
CA LEU A 289 -21.93 -8.02 22.59
C LEU A 289 -21.69 -6.70 21.84
N ALA A 290 -21.56 -5.51 22.43
CA ALA A 290 -21.99 -4.93 23.72
C ALA A 290 -21.94 -3.39 23.56
N SER A 291 -22.65 -2.61 24.38
CA SER A 291 -22.73 -1.15 24.24
C SER A 291 -21.54 -0.40 24.88
N THR A 292 -20.88 0.47 24.12
CA THR A 292 -19.82 1.39 24.62
C THR A 292 -20.06 2.81 24.08
N GLN A 293 -19.87 3.82 24.93
CA GLN A 293 -19.99 5.25 24.57
C GLN A 293 -18.68 5.81 24.00
N ILE A 294 -18.78 6.89 23.20
CA ILE A 294 -17.67 7.55 22.51
C ILE A 294 -17.53 9.00 23.02
N MET A 295 -16.29 9.46 23.22
CA MET A 295 -15.94 10.87 23.37
C MET A 295 -15.46 11.43 22.02
N GLU A 296 -15.83 12.67 21.71
CA GLU A 296 -15.63 13.28 20.38
C GLU A 296 -14.31 14.06 20.22
N ASP A 297 -13.80 14.07 18.98
CA ASP A 297 -12.79 14.99 18.44
C ASP A 297 -13.10 15.19 16.93
N GLU A 298 -12.73 16.33 16.34
CA GLU A 298 -13.42 16.90 15.16
C GLU A 298 -12.58 17.03 13.87
N SER A 299 -11.35 16.51 13.79
CA SER A 299 -10.48 16.79 12.63
C SER A 299 -10.30 15.63 11.61
N ALA A 300 -10.37 16.01 10.31
CA ALA A 300 -10.07 15.27 9.06
C ALA A 300 -11.18 14.43 8.37
N GLY A 301 -11.15 14.40 7.03
CA GLY A 301 -12.15 13.70 6.19
C GLY A 301 -11.60 13.11 4.88
N ARG A 302 -11.45 11.79 4.85
CA ARG A 302 -11.03 10.94 3.73
C ARG A 302 -11.78 9.61 3.79
N VAL A 303 -11.90 8.90 2.68
CA VAL A 303 -12.52 7.56 2.60
C VAL A 303 -11.66 6.63 1.76
N LEU A 304 -11.71 5.33 2.03
CA LEU A 304 -10.98 4.29 1.30
C LEU A 304 -11.95 3.30 0.63
N VAL A 305 -11.54 2.65 -0.46
CA VAL A 305 -12.33 1.68 -1.22
C VAL A 305 -11.44 0.56 -1.74
N LEU A 306 -11.38 -0.57 -1.04
CA LEU A 306 -10.80 -1.77 -1.61
C LEU A 306 -11.66 -2.25 -2.80
N ILE A 307 -11.12 -3.01 -3.74
CA ILE A 307 -11.85 -3.73 -4.81
C ILE A 307 -11.09 -5.03 -5.05
N GLY A 308 -11.74 -6.12 -5.47
CA GLY A 308 -11.05 -7.37 -5.82
C GLY A 308 -11.85 -8.25 -6.78
N LYS A 309 -11.17 -9.01 -7.65
CA LYS A 309 -11.79 -10.07 -8.45
C LYS A 309 -12.34 -11.18 -7.52
N PRO A 310 -13.39 -11.92 -7.95
CA PRO A 310 -13.90 -13.08 -7.22
C PRO A 310 -12.80 -14.11 -6.92
N GLY A 311 -12.87 -14.74 -5.75
CA GLY A 311 -11.95 -15.81 -5.35
C GLY A 311 -10.62 -15.35 -4.75
N THR A 312 -10.11 -14.15 -5.05
CA THR A 312 -8.82 -13.68 -4.50
C THR A 312 -8.90 -13.37 -3.00
N LEU A 313 -10.05 -12.88 -2.53
CA LEU A 313 -10.31 -12.67 -1.08
C LEU A 313 -10.59 -14.00 -0.38
N ASN A 314 -11.33 -14.91 -1.04
CA ASN A 314 -11.61 -16.26 -0.56
C ASN A 314 -10.41 -17.23 -0.67
N THR A 315 -9.22 -16.78 -1.07
CA THR A 315 -7.96 -17.53 -0.88
C THR A 315 -7.07 -16.92 0.19
N ILE A 316 -7.24 -15.62 0.48
CA ILE A 316 -6.54 -14.94 1.59
C ILE A 316 -7.12 -15.33 2.96
N TRP A 317 -8.41 -15.70 3.03
CA TRP A 317 -9.11 -15.96 4.30
C TRP A 317 -9.12 -17.44 4.78
N PRO A 318 -9.45 -18.47 3.96
CA PRO A 318 -9.54 -19.85 4.44
C PRO A 318 -8.20 -20.61 4.47
N LEU A 319 -7.10 -19.99 4.02
CA LEU A 319 -5.74 -20.52 4.23
C LEU A 319 -5.31 -20.54 5.72
N ALA A 320 -6.16 -20.03 6.62
CA ALA A 320 -5.98 -20.10 8.07
C ALA A 320 -6.66 -21.33 8.72
N GLU A 321 -7.53 -22.06 8.02
CA GLU A 321 -8.24 -23.25 8.56
C GLU A 321 -7.63 -24.58 8.08
N THR A 322 -6.51 -24.54 7.36
CA THR A 322 -5.82 -25.73 6.80
C THR A 322 -4.32 -25.77 7.11
N LEU A 323 -3.92 -25.14 8.22
CA LEU A 323 -2.56 -25.18 8.79
C LEU A 323 -2.59 -25.47 10.30
N GLU A 324 -3.34 -26.51 10.69
CA GLU A 324 -3.10 -27.31 11.91
C GLU A 324 -2.53 -28.69 11.50
#